data_AF-A0A0F8VPD1-F1
#
_entry.id   AF-A0A0F8VPD1-F1
#
_cell.length_a   1.000
_cell.length_b   1.000
_cell.length_c   1.000
_cell.angle_alpha   90.00
_cell.angle_beta   90.00
_cell.angle_gamma   90.00
#
_symmetry.space_group_name_H-M   'P 1'
#
loop_
_entity.id
_entity.type
_entity.pdbx_description
1 polymer ?
#
loop_
_entity_poly.entity_id
_entity_poly.type
_entity_poly.pdbx_seq_one_letter_code
_entity_poly.pdbx_strand_id
1 'polypeptide(L)'
;MIHVCTECGYSFPKELSSLIEQNIQVYCERCGSPYSLKGVKFKPAPTPVLRKISKTIALSEKDFSNLNKLIQFLNKISFLPVFIFTAISFGLIFEVVFYSDWSVITDILFKRIFQGLIGLSILIYETEYISPKVKEQKYNKVILDSLCWGILGCILYGIGVIILIKGIFIIFYVYTNKENRQLKAYDYGLLVKNSLNYLSAKAGFVIILMGIYGAYLSGIYLPSANSVFITFPYYIEIPIILIIYSSLLVIAIVGLSIDNKLKNEIRIKQKFDLRDSLMTVFVGVMGMIFFAAGIFIFLKGVLLFFLYLAKPSGKLKKLVSYLEKKPSFSPQTYREPELTKKIMDKKKEPPESVSLPIPVIPTTREEVTSLKQEKPLEKELNVVKEGGKLRTERDDAKKEFKLKLHESLLPVKSEKDKKLIKEYFSKIFALLSKDLRQQIIDLKISKKEKRELLEELAFLSEADQVKYIESLVDLYRKLPKKLIEKIRKLPNVKPKHYDKIVEQLKYMDSEEQISFVQFLEENA
;
A
#
# COMPACT_ATOMS: atom_id res chain seq x y z
N MET A 1 -38.17 -6.39 -50.07
CA MET A 1 -38.29 -5.44 -51.22
C MET A 1 -37.28 -4.30 -51.06
N ILE A 2 -37.24 -3.28 -51.93
CA ILE A 2 -36.56 -2.00 -51.58
C ILE A 2 -37.59 -1.13 -50.86
N HIS A 3 -37.34 -0.85 -49.58
CA HIS A 3 -38.19 0.03 -48.78
C HIS A 3 -37.61 1.45 -48.78
N VAL A 4 -38.46 2.45 -49.00
CA VAL A 4 -38.07 3.86 -49.13
C VAL A 4 -38.90 4.72 -48.17
N CYS A 5 -38.25 5.68 -47.51
CA CYS A 5 -38.92 6.65 -46.64
C CYS A 5 -39.76 7.64 -47.46
N THR A 6 -41.05 7.77 -47.13
CA THR A 6 -42.00 8.69 -47.78
C THR A 6 -41.57 10.16 -47.69
N GLU A 7 -40.97 10.56 -46.56
CA GLU A 7 -40.66 11.97 -46.28
C GLU A 7 -39.38 12.47 -46.98
N CYS A 8 -38.38 11.61 -47.17
CA CYS A 8 -37.05 12.06 -47.61
C CYS A 8 -36.38 11.18 -48.68
N GLY A 9 -37.09 10.19 -49.23
CA GLY A 9 -36.58 9.30 -50.28
C GLY A 9 -35.43 8.38 -49.86
N TYR A 10 -35.10 8.28 -48.56
CA TYR A 10 -34.03 7.42 -48.07
C TYR A 10 -34.39 5.93 -48.23
N SER A 11 -33.54 5.17 -48.92
CA SER A 11 -33.68 3.71 -49.04
C SER A 11 -33.14 3.02 -47.79
N PHE A 12 -33.99 2.25 -47.11
CA PHE A 12 -33.61 1.54 -45.90
C PHE A 12 -32.59 0.43 -46.18
N PRO A 13 -31.55 0.24 -45.34
CA PRO A 13 -30.62 -0.87 -45.46
C PRO A 13 -31.33 -2.23 -45.28
N LYS A 14 -30.67 -3.32 -45.72
CA LYS A 14 -31.24 -4.68 -45.68
C LYS A 14 -31.62 -5.13 -44.27
N GLU A 15 -30.84 -4.74 -43.28
CA GLU A 15 -31.08 -5.01 -41.85
C GLU A 15 -32.43 -4.44 -41.40
N LEU A 16 -32.66 -3.14 -41.64
CA LEU A 16 -33.92 -2.49 -41.33
C LEU A 16 -35.10 -2.98 -42.19
N SER A 17 -34.83 -3.36 -43.44
CA SER A 17 -35.83 -3.95 -44.34
C SER A 17 -36.41 -5.26 -43.76
N SER A 18 -35.57 -6.11 -43.15
CA SER A 18 -36.02 -7.34 -42.50
C SER A 18 -36.95 -7.11 -41.30
N LEU A 19 -36.76 -6.00 -40.57
CA LEU A 19 -37.64 -5.59 -39.47
C LEU A 19 -38.98 -5.05 -40.00
N ILE A 20 -38.96 -4.31 -41.11
CA ILE A 20 -40.17 -3.83 -41.80
C ILE A 20 -41.00 -5.01 -42.30
N GLU A 21 -40.37 -6.02 -42.91
CA GLU A 21 -41.04 -7.26 -43.38
C GLU A 21 -41.63 -8.08 -42.22
N GLN A 22 -41.09 -7.97 -40.99
CA GLN A 22 -41.64 -8.54 -39.76
C GLN A 22 -42.76 -7.70 -39.12
N ASN A 23 -43.19 -6.61 -39.77
CA ASN A 23 -44.13 -5.62 -39.24
C ASN A 23 -43.65 -4.97 -37.92
N ILE A 24 -42.34 -4.74 -37.77
CA ILE A 24 -41.76 -4.00 -36.66
C ILE A 24 -41.58 -2.53 -37.05
N GLN A 25 -41.95 -1.60 -36.16
CA GLN A 25 -41.87 -0.17 -36.40
C GLN A 25 -40.40 0.27 -36.47
N VAL A 26 -39.98 0.64 -37.67
CA VAL A 26 -38.67 1.25 -37.95
C VAL A 26 -38.85 2.76 -38.15
N TYR A 27 -37.80 3.52 -37.85
CA TYR A 27 -37.71 4.97 -38.09
C TYR A 27 -36.60 5.26 -39.11
N CYS A 28 -36.81 6.27 -39.96
CA CYS A 28 -35.82 6.68 -40.94
C CYS A 28 -34.57 7.27 -40.27
N GLU A 29 -33.40 6.73 -40.59
CA GLU A 29 -32.12 7.17 -40.03
C GLU A 29 -31.76 8.62 -40.42
N ARG A 30 -32.34 9.14 -41.51
CA ARG A 30 -32.05 10.47 -42.03
C ARG A 30 -32.97 11.58 -41.51
N CYS A 31 -34.26 11.31 -41.33
CA CYS A 31 -35.25 12.31 -40.91
C CYS A 31 -36.05 11.95 -39.64
N GLY A 32 -35.84 10.77 -39.06
CA GLY A 32 -36.52 10.29 -37.86
C GLY A 32 -38.00 9.94 -38.03
N SER A 33 -38.58 10.05 -39.24
CA SER A 33 -39.99 9.71 -39.45
C SER A 33 -40.23 8.19 -39.36
N PRO A 34 -41.37 7.75 -38.79
CA PRO A 34 -41.72 6.33 -38.77
C PRO A 34 -41.98 5.83 -40.19
N TYR A 35 -41.45 4.65 -40.53
CA TYR A 35 -41.86 3.96 -41.75
C TYR A 35 -43.36 3.61 -41.66
N SER A 36 -44.11 3.90 -42.72
CA SER A 36 -45.54 3.58 -42.81
C SER A 36 -45.87 2.96 -44.17
N LEU A 37 -46.80 2.03 -44.17
CA LEU A 37 -47.29 1.34 -45.36
C LEU A 37 -48.81 1.24 -45.27
N LYS A 38 -49.52 1.66 -46.32
CA LYS A 38 -51.00 1.68 -46.32
C LYS A 38 -51.54 0.27 -46.03
N GLY A 39 -52.41 0.17 -45.02
CA GLY A 39 -53.04 -1.09 -44.59
C GLY A 39 -52.27 -1.91 -43.56
N VAL A 40 -51.03 -1.55 -43.21
CA VAL A 40 -50.19 -2.31 -42.26
C VAL A 40 -50.07 -1.60 -40.92
N LYS A 41 -50.36 -2.31 -39.82
CA LYS A 41 -50.09 -1.86 -38.44
C LYS A 41 -48.78 -2.45 -37.95
N PHE A 42 -47.77 -1.60 -37.78
CA PHE A 42 -46.48 -1.99 -37.22
C PHE A 42 -46.55 -2.15 -35.70
N LYS A 43 -45.87 -3.17 -35.17
CA LYS A 43 -45.66 -3.39 -33.73
C LYS A 43 -44.48 -2.52 -33.28
N PRO A 44 -44.50 -1.91 -32.08
CA PRO A 44 -43.33 -1.20 -31.56
C PRO A 44 -42.13 -2.15 -31.50
N ALA A 45 -40.94 -1.66 -31.85
CA ALA A 45 -39.72 -2.43 -31.71
C ALA A 45 -39.59 -2.96 -30.26
N PRO A 46 -39.24 -4.24 -30.06
CA PRO A 46 -39.05 -4.76 -28.71
C PRO A 46 -37.97 -3.93 -28.05
N THR A 47 -38.34 -3.14 -27.04
CA THR A 47 -37.39 -2.36 -26.26
C THR A 47 -36.34 -3.35 -25.76
N PRO A 48 -35.05 -3.12 -26.05
CA PRO A 48 -34.02 -4.01 -25.55
C PRO A 48 -34.19 -4.00 -24.05
N VAL A 49 -34.58 -5.15 -23.49
CA VAL A 49 -34.71 -5.31 -22.05
C VAL A 49 -33.32 -5.01 -21.53
N LEU A 50 -33.18 -3.81 -20.97
CA LEU A 50 -32.01 -3.37 -20.24
C LEU A 50 -31.95 -4.32 -19.06
N ARG A 51 -31.29 -5.48 -19.28
CA ARG A 51 -30.84 -6.36 -18.22
C ARG A 51 -30.27 -5.40 -17.21
N LYS A 52 -30.87 -5.36 -16.02
CA LYS A 52 -30.26 -4.70 -14.87
C LYS A 52 -28.91 -5.39 -14.74
N ILE A 53 -27.88 -4.80 -15.34
CA ILE A 53 -26.48 -5.13 -15.08
C ILE A 53 -26.42 -4.97 -13.57
N SER A 54 -26.34 -6.11 -12.88
CA SER A 54 -26.49 -6.19 -11.44
C SER A 54 -25.59 -5.11 -10.86
N LYS A 55 -26.20 -4.15 -10.13
CA LYS A 55 -25.47 -2.97 -9.61
C LYS A 55 -24.19 -3.51 -8.97
N THR A 56 -23.05 -3.28 -9.62
CA THR A 56 -21.76 -3.75 -9.13
C THR A 56 -21.62 -3.22 -7.72
N ILE A 57 -21.51 -4.14 -6.76
CA ILE A 57 -21.77 -3.88 -5.33
C ILE A 57 -20.88 -2.72 -4.88
N ALA A 58 -21.47 -1.53 -4.92
CA ALA A 58 -20.80 -0.30 -4.58
C ALA A 58 -21.04 -0.07 -3.10
N LEU A 59 -20.20 -0.76 -2.32
CA LEU A 59 -20.05 -0.53 -0.88
C LEU A 59 -20.08 0.97 -0.60
N SER A 60 -20.88 1.36 0.39
CA SER A 60 -20.91 2.75 0.85
C SER A 60 -19.59 3.11 1.51
N GLU A 61 -19.30 4.41 1.63
CA GLU A 61 -18.10 4.87 2.35
C GLU A 61 -18.09 4.43 3.82
N LYS A 62 -19.28 4.26 4.41
CA LYS A 62 -19.46 3.66 5.73
C LYS A 62 -18.95 2.22 5.76
N ASP A 63 -19.28 1.42 4.75
CA ASP A 63 -18.86 0.01 4.65
C ASP A 63 -17.34 -0.12 4.43
N PHE A 64 -16.73 0.76 3.62
CA PHE A 64 -15.28 0.85 3.51
C PHE A 64 -14.60 1.20 4.84
N SER A 65 -15.17 2.14 5.61
CA SER A 65 -14.64 2.50 6.92
C SER A 65 -14.73 1.34 7.91
N ASN A 66 -15.80 0.54 7.84
CA ASN A 66 -16.00 -0.65 8.67
C ASN A 66 -15.03 -1.77 8.27
N LEU A 67 -14.86 -2.02 6.97
CA LEU A 67 -13.92 -3.01 6.43
C LEU A 67 -12.47 -2.66 6.81
N ASN A 68 -12.07 -1.39 6.70
CA ASN A 68 -10.75 -0.93 7.17
C ASN A 68 -10.59 -1.17 8.68
N LYS A 69 -11.56 -0.78 9.51
CA LYS A 69 -11.54 -1.04 10.96
C LYS A 69 -11.42 -2.53 11.29
N LEU A 70 -12.14 -3.39 10.56
CA LEU A 70 -12.09 -4.84 10.71
C LEU A 70 -10.71 -5.40 10.37
N ILE A 71 -10.11 -4.98 9.25
CA ILE A 71 -8.75 -5.38 8.87
C ILE A 71 -7.73 -4.92 9.91
N GLN A 72 -7.85 -3.68 10.42
CA GLN A 72 -6.96 -3.16 11.48
C GLN A 72 -7.14 -3.91 12.80
N PHE A 73 -8.37 -4.30 13.16
CA PHE A 73 -8.64 -5.13 14.34
C PHE A 73 -8.02 -6.52 14.19
N LEU A 74 -8.29 -7.21 13.08
CA LEU A 74 -7.69 -8.51 12.76
C LEU A 74 -6.15 -8.43 12.81
N ASN A 75 -5.56 -7.37 12.26
CA ASN A 75 -4.11 -7.15 12.24
C ASN A 75 -3.48 -6.88 13.63
N LYS A 76 -4.27 -6.56 14.64
CA LYS A 76 -3.82 -6.48 16.05
C LYS A 76 -3.80 -7.86 16.72
N ILE A 77 -4.67 -8.78 16.31
CA ILE A 77 -4.82 -10.09 16.97
C ILE A 77 -4.22 -11.26 16.17
N SER A 78 -3.96 -11.07 14.87
CA SER A 78 -3.58 -12.15 13.94
C SER A 78 -2.24 -12.81 14.24
N PHE A 79 -1.31 -12.11 14.91
CA PHE A 79 -0.04 -12.70 15.36
C PHE A 79 -0.20 -13.62 16.58
N LEU A 80 -1.26 -13.44 17.40
CA LEU A 80 -1.36 -14.05 18.72
C LEU A 80 -1.46 -15.58 18.69
N PRO A 81 -2.30 -16.23 17.84
CA PRO A 81 -2.35 -17.69 17.77
C PRO A 81 -1.01 -18.30 17.33
N VAL A 82 -0.34 -17.67 16.35
CA VAL A 82 0.96 -18.13 15.84
C VAL A 82 2.05 -17.95 16.91
N PHE A 83 2.03 -16.84 17.66
CA PHE A 83 2.95 -16.62 18.78
C PHE A 83 2.75 -17.65 19.90
N ILE A 84 1.50 -17.89 20.33
CA ILE A 84 1.18 -18.89 21.36
C ILE A 84 1.63 -20.28 20.90
N PHE A 85 1.31 -20.69 19.66
CA PHE A 85 1.75 -21.96 19.09
C PHE A 85 3.28 -22.08 19.06
N THR A 86 3.98 -21.03 18.64
CA THR A 86 5.46 -21.00 18.59
C THR A 86 6.07 -21.11 19.99
N ALA A 87 5.54 -20.37 20.95
CA ALA A 87 6.00 -20.39 22.34
C ALA A 87 5.75 -21.75 23.01
N ILE A 88 4.59 -22.37 22.78
CA ILE A 88 4.29 -23.74 23.25
C ILE A 88 5.23 -24.75 22.58
N SER A 89 5.40 -24.67 21.25
CA SER A 89 6.26 -25.61 20.51
C SER A 89 7.70 -25.62 21.05
N PHE A 90 8.29 -24.44 21.30
CA PHE A 90 9.62 -24.36 21.91
C PHE A 90 9.62 -24.67 23.42
N GLY A 91 8.58 -24.28 24.17
CA GLY A 91 8.50 -24.54 25.61
C GLY A 91 8.44 -26.03 25.95
N LEU A 92 7.75 -26.81 25.12
CA LEU A 92 7.66 -28.28 25.25
C LEU A 92 8.98 -29.00 24.92
N ILE A 93 10.05 -28.31 24.50
CA ILE A 93 11.39 -28.91 24.48
C ILE A 93 11.84 -29.32 25.90
N PHE A 94 11.33 -28.67 26.95
CA PHE A 94 11.62 -29.03 28.33
C PHE A 94 11.13 -30.45 28.72
N GLU A 95 10.21 -31.05 27.96
CA GLU A 95 9.78 -32.45 28.14
C GLU A 95 10.97 -33.42 28.12
N VAL A 96 12.05 -33.10 27.39
CA VAL A 96 13.29 -33.88 27.28
C VAL A 96 13.91 -34.22 28.64
N VAL A 97 13.79 -33.36 29.64
CA VAL A 97 14.39 -33.56 30.98
C VAL A 97 13.79 -34.78 31.71
N PHE A 98 12.59 -35.22 31.32
CA PHE A 98 11.87 -36.31 31.97
C PHE A 98 12.06 -37.68 31.29
N TYR A 99 12.84 -37.75 30.21
CA TYR A 99 13.11 -38.99 29.47
C TYR A 99 14.59 -39.36 29.49
N SER A 100 14.87 -40.65 29.73
CA SER A 100 16.24 -41.21 29.68
C SER A 100 16.56 -41.89 28.34
N ASP A 101 15.54 -42.19 27.53
CA ASP A 101 15.70 -42.85 26.23
C ASP A 101 16.08 -41.82 25.15
N TRP A 102 17.28 -41.97 24.59
CA TRP A 102 17.80 -41.10 23.55
C TRP A 102 16.91 -41.05 22.30
N SER A 103 16.25 -42.16 21.94
CA SER A 103 15.35 -42.20 20.78
C SER A 103 14.16 -41.26 20.99
N VAL A 104 13.51 -41.34 22.14
CA VAL A 104 12.39 -40.47 22.55
C VAL A 104 12.84 -39.00 22.65
N ILE A 105 14.02 -38.74 23.22
CA ILE A 105 14.60 -37.39 23.30
C ILE A 105 14.79 -36.79 21.90
N THR A 106 15.41 -37.52 20.97
CA THR A 106 15.64 -37.02 19.60
C THR A 106 14.35 -36.77 18.83
N ASP A 107 13.32 -37.60 19.03
CA ASP A 107 12.00 -37.45 18.43
C ASP A 107 11.25 -36.21 18.93
N ILE A 108 11.23 -36.00 20.25
CA ILE A 108 10.67 -34.79 20.87
C ILE A 108 11.41 -33.56 20.35
N LEU A 109 12.74 -33.54 20.41
CA LEU A 109 13.55 -32.42 19.93
C LEU A 109 13.26 -32.09 18.48
N PHE A 110 13.28 -33.08 17.58
CA PHE A 110 13.00 -32.87 16.17
C PHE A 110 11.60 -32.29 15.96
N LYS A 111 10.57 -32.91 16.54
CA LYS A 111 9.18 -32.46 16.38
C LYS A 111 8.99 -31.02 16.87
N ARG A 112 9.45 -30.71 18.09
CA ARG A 112 9.30 -29.40 18.72
C ARG A 112 10.09 -28.30 17.99
N ILE A 113 11.33 -28.58 17.59
CA ILE A 113 12.16 -27.63 16.84
C ILE A 113 11.55 -27.31 15.48
N PHE A 114 11.10 -28.30 14.70
CA PHE A 114 10.49 -28.04 13.39
C PHE A 114 9.15 -27.29 13.51
N GLN A 115 8.26 -27.70 14.44
CA GLN A 115 7.03 -26.95 14.73
C GLN A 115 7.33 -25.48 15.10
N GLY A 116 8.30 -25.27 16.00
CA GLY A 116 8.74 -23.94 16.44
C GLY A 116 9.33 -23.09 15.32
N LEU A 117 10.22 -23.64 14.50
CA LEU A 117 10.84 -22.94 13.35
C LEU A 117 9.83 -22.54 12.28
N ILE A 118 8.85 -23.41 12.01
CA ILE A 118 7.78 -23.11 11.07
C ILE A 118 6.89 -22.00 11.63
N GLY A 119 6.44 -22.11 12.88
CA GLY A 119 5.62 -21.08 13.54
C GLY A 119 6.35 -19.72 13.62
N LEU A 120 7.63 -19.74 13.98
CA LEU A 120 8.50 -18.57 14.02
C LEU A 120 8.66 -17.91 12.64
N SER A 121 8.80 -18.70 11.57
CA SER A 121 8.91 -18.18 10.20
C SER A 121 7.65 -17.45 9.76
N ILE A 122 6.47 -17.98 10.11
CA ILE A 122 5.17 -17.31 9.86
C ILE A 122 5.08 -16.03 10.70
N LEU A 123 5.43 -16.12 11.99
CA LEU A 123 5.35 -15.01 12.93
C LEU A 123 6.23 -13.82 12.51
N ILE A 124 7.50 -14.06 12.17
CA ILE A 124 8.44 -13.04 11.70
C ILE A 124 7.89 -12.35 10.46
N TYR A 125 7.36 -13.11 9.49
CA TYR A 125 6.83 -12.52 8.27
C TYR A 125 5.58 -11.65 8.54
N GLU A 126 4.67 -12.15 9.37
CA GLU A 126 3.46 -11.45 9.79
C GLU A 126 3.77 -10.17 10.56
N THR A 127 4.75 -10.17 11.47
CA THR A 127 5.09 -9.01 12.31
C THR A 127 6.01 -7.99 11.63
N GLU A 128 6.98 -8.42 10.83
CA GLU A 128 7.94 -7.52 10.15
C GLU A 128 7.42 -6.98 8.81
N TYR A 129 6.63 -7.75 8.06
CA TYR A 129 6.22 -7.37 6.71
C TYR A 129 4.73 -7.05 6.59
N ILE A 130 3.84 -7.98 6.96
CA ILE A 130 2.40 -7.83 6.72
C ILE A 130 1.82 -6.76 7.66
N SER A 131 2.02 -6.92 8.98
CA SER A 131 1.40 -6.06 9.99
C SER A 131 1.78 -4.57 9.85
N PRO A 132 3.03 -4.19 9.57
CA PRO A 132 3.39 -2.78 9.34
C PRO A 132 2.75 -2.23 8.07
N LYS A 133 2.69 -3.01 6.98
CA LYS A 133 2.06 -2.57 5.72
C LYS A 133 0.55 -2.42 5.84
N VAL A 134 -0.10 -3.25 6.65
CA VAL A 134 -1.51 -3.09 7.02
C VAL A 134 -1.71 -1.85 7.89
N LYS A 135 -0.89 -1.62 8.92
CA LYS A 135 -0.94 -0.39 9.75
C LYS A 135 -0.77 0.88 8.92
N GLU A 136 0.14 0.86 7.94
CA GLU A 136 0.35 1.92 6.93
C GLU A 136 -0.78 2.06 5.89
N GLN A 137 -1.84 1.24 5.95
CA GLN A 137 -2.93 1.13 4.95
C GLN A 137 -2.46 0.82 3.52
N LYS A 138 -1.24 0.28 3.35
CA LYS A 138 -0.65 -0.06 2.04
C LYS A 138 -1.08 -1.44 1.57
N TYR A 139 -2.40 -1.70 1.60
CA TYR A 139 -3.03 -2.97 1.24
C TYR A 139 -2.60 -3.50 -0.13
N ASN A 140 -2.47 -2.61 -1.12
CA ASN A 140 -1.98 -2.93 -2.47
C ASN A 140 -0.59 -3.61 -2.50
N LYS A 141 0.21 -3.52 -1.42
CA LYS A 141 1.53 -4.17 -1.32
C LYS A 141 1.49 -5.58 -0.69
N VAL A 142 0.38 -5.97 -0.06
CA VAL A 142 0.24 -7.21 0.72
C VAL A 142 -1.01 -8.03 0.35
N ILE A 143 -1.48 -7.88 -0.89
CA ILE A 143 -2.73 -8.47 -1.40
C ILE A 143 -2.78 -9.98 -1.19
N LEU A 144 -1.75 -10.70 -1.64
CA LEU A 144 -1.73 -12.16 -1.58
C LEU A 144 -0.96 -12.67 -0.36
N ASP A 145 -0.05 -11.87 0.20
CA ASP A 145 0.82 -12.25 1.32
C ASP A 145 0.02 -12.81 2.51
N SER A 146 -0.97 -12.05 2.99
CA SER A 146 -1.81 -12.49 4.13
C SER A 146 -2.71 -13.67 3.77
N LEU A 147 -3.10 -13.84 2.50
CA LEU A 147 -3.87 -15.01 2.08
C LEU A 147 -2.98 -16.27 2.12
N CYS A 148 -1.81 -16.23 1.48
CA CYS A 148 -0.91 -17.37 1.36
C CYS A 148 -0.30 -17.80 2.69
N TRP A 149 0.15 -16.85 3.53
CA TRP A 149 0.60 -17.16 4.88
C TRP A 149 -0.54 -17.65 5.78
N GLY A 150 -1.77 -17.17 5.54
CA GLY A 150 -2.97 -17.72 6.17
C GLY A 150 -3.18 -19.19 5.81
N ILE A 151 -3.10 -19.56 4.51
CA ILE A 151 -3.22 -20.95 4.05
C ILE A 151 -2.13 -21.83 4.67
N LEU A 152 -0.86 -21.40 4.65
CA LEU A 152 0.25 -22.15 5.27
C LEU A 152 0.04 -22.32 6.79
N GLY A 153 -0.42 -21.28 7.49
CA GLY A 153 -0.78 -21.39 8.90
C GLY A 153 -2.02 -22.27 9.16
N CYS A 154 -2.95 -22.39 8.22
CA CYS A 154 -4.10 -23.29 8.37
C CYS A 154 -3.69 -24.77 8.31
N ILE A 155 -2.67 -25.12 7.50
CA ILE A 155 -2.09 -26.47 7.43
C ILE A 155 -1.49 -26.87 8.79
N LEU A 156 -1.00 -25.90 9.58
CA LEU A 156 -0.48 -26.11 10.93
C LEU A 156 -1.60 -26.01 11.97
N TYR A 157 -2.43 -27.06 12.07
CA TYR A 157 -3.45 -27.16 13.11
C TYR A 157 -4.43 -25.96 13.15
N GLY A 158 -4.63 -25.26 12.02
CA GLY A 158 -5.57 -24.13 11.93
C GLY A 158 -5.06 -22.78 12.48
N ILE A 159 -3.80 -22.65 12.94
CA ILE A 159 -3.31 -21.38 13.56
C ILE A 159 -3.40 -20.17 12.62
N GLY A 160 -3.38 -20.39 11.31
CA GLY A 160 -3.45 -19.36 10.26
C GLY A 160 -4.83 -18.78 9.99
N VAL A 161 -5.92 -19.30 10.58
CA VAL A 161 -7.30 -18.90 10.22
C VAL A 161 -7.53 -17.39 10.33
N ILE A 162 -7.01 -16.73 11.37
CA ILE A 162 -7.18 -15.27 11.54
C ILE A 162 -6.39 -14.50 10.46
N ILE A 163 -5.19 -14.96 10.10
CA ILE A 163 -4.35 -14.39 9.03
C ILE A 163 -5.03 -14.58 7.66
N LEU A 164 -5.66 -15.75 7.44
CA LEU A 164 -6.42 -16.07 6.23
C LEU A 164 -7.63 -15.14 6.06
N ILE A 165 -8.46 -15.01 7.11
CA ILE A 165 -9.62 -14.11 7.12
C ILE A 165 -9.19 -12.66 6.87
N LYS A 166 -8.09 -12.21 7.51
CA LYS A 166 -7.47 -10.91 7.24
C LYS A 166 -7.09 -10.76 5.76
N GLY A 167 -6.48 -11.77 5.15
CA GLY A 167 -6.12 -11.79 3.73
C GLY A 167 -7.32 -11.67 2.80
N ILE A 168 -8.40 -12.41 3.06
CA ILE A 168 -9.66 -12.31 2.29
C ILE A 168 -10.22 -10.89 2.35
N PHE A 169 -10.27 -10.27 3.53
CA PHE A 169 -10.73 -8.89 3.66
C PHE A 169 -9.81 -7.87 2.99
N ILE A 170 -8.48 -8.07 3.00
CA ILE A 170 -7.53 -7.24 2.25
C ILE A 170 -7.80 -7.30 0.74
N ILE A 171 -8.01 -8.50 0.18
CA ILE A 171 -8.34 -8.69 -1.24
C ILE A 171 -9.66 -7.99 -1.58
N PHE A 172 -10.70 -8.20 -0.77
CA PHE A 172 -12.01 -7.58 -0.96
C PHE A 172 -11.93 -6.04 -0.88
N TYR A 173 -11.19 -5.49 0.08
CA TYR A 173 -10.93 -4.05 0.19
C TYR A 173 -10.25 -3.49 -1.06
N VAL A 174 -9.17 -4.15 -1.51
CA VAL A 174 -8.39 -3.70 -2.68
C VAL A 174 -9.22 -3.72 -3.96
N TYR A 175 -10.03 -4.75 -4.18
CA TYR A 175 -10.85 -4.87 -5.39
C TYR A 175 -12.06 -3.90 -5.41
N THR A 176 -12.62 -3.59 -4.23
CA THR A 176 -13.81 -2.74 -4.15
C THR A 176 -13.49 -1.24 -4.07
N ASN A 177 -12.32 -0.86 -3.52
CA ASN A 177 -11.91 0.53 -3.28
C ASN A 177 -12.08 1.42 -4.53
N LYS A 178 -12.78 2.55 -4.35
CA LYS A 178 -13.07 3.54 -5.40
C LYS A 178 -11.82 3.99 -6.16
N GLU A 179 -10.69 4.16 -5.48
CA GLU A 179 -9.41 4.56 -6.08
C GLU A 179 -8.88 3.48 -7.04
N ASN A 180 -9.01 2.21 -6.67
CA ASN A 180 -8.55 1.07 -7.45
C ASN A 180 -9.52 0.69 -8.61
N ARG A 181 -10.75 1.22 -8.65
CA ARG A 181 -11.72 0.95 -9.75
C ARG A 181 -11.23 1.36 -11.14
N GLN A 182 -10.25 2.26 -11.23
CA GLN A 182 -9.68 2.69 -12.51
C GLN A 182 -8.53 1.79 -13.00
N LEU A 183 -8.07 0.84 -12.17
CA LEU A 183 -7.04 -0.13 -12.52
C LEU A 183 -7.58 -1.14 -13.54
N LYS A 184 -6.83 -1.40 -14.61
CA LYS A 184 -7.12 -2.49 -15.55
C LYS A 184 -6.66 -3.82 -14.96
N ALA A 185 -7.10 -4.93 -15.54
CA ALA A 185 -6.65 -6.28 -15.18
C ALA A 185 -5.11 -6.41 -15.16
N TYR A 186 -4.42 -5.74 -16.09
CA TYR A 186 -2.96 -5.65 -16.11
C TYR A 186 -2.36 -5.08 -14.81
N ASP A 187 -2.95 -3.99 -14.32
CA ASP A 187 -2.45 -3.26 -13.17
C ASP A 187 -2.68 -4.07 -11.87
N TYR A 188 -3.82 -4.77 -11.76
CA TYR A 188 -4.06 -5.77 -10.72
C TYR A 188 -3.05 -6.93 -10.80
N GLY A 189 -2.77 -7.44 -12.00
CA GLY A 189 -1.74 -8.46 -12.22
C GLY A 189 -0.35 -8.02 -11.75
N LEU A 190 0.04 -6.76 -11.98
CA LEU A 190 1.29 -6.20 -11.45
C LEU A 190 1.31 -6.12 -9.92
N LEU A 191 0.18 -5.80 -9.27
CA LEU A 191 0.09 -5.80 -7.81
C LEU A 191 0.24 -7.22 -7.24
N VAL A 192 -0.47 -8.21 -7.80
CA VAL A 192 -0.34 -9.63 -7.42
C VAL A 192 1.06 -10.15 -7.69
N LYS A 193 1.70 -9.76 -8.81
CA LYS A 193 3.09 -10.11 -9.15
C LYS A 193 4.06 -9.57 -8.11
N ASN A 194 3.88 -8.33 -7.63
CA ASN A 194 4.76 -7.76 -6.61
C ASN A 194 4.65 -8.50 -5.27
N SER A 195 3.43 -8.89 -4.89
CA SER A 195 3.13 -9.72 -3.72
C SER A 195 3.78 -11.11 -3.85
N LEU A 196 3.49 -11.86 -4.91
CA LEU A 196 4.11 -13.17 -5.20
C LEU A 196 5.64 -13.09 -5.25
N ASN A 197 6.22 -12.05 -5.85
CA ASN A 197 7.67 -11.90 -5.96
C ASN A 197 8.34 -11.58 -4.61
N TYR A 198 7.62 -11.02 -3.63
CA TYR A 198 8.16 -10.87 -2.28
C TYR A 198 8.01 -12.16 -1.45
N LEU A 199 6.87 -12.84 -1.62
CA LEU A 199 6.45 -14.06 -0.93
C LEU A 199 7.18 -15.34 -1.36
N SER A 200 7.33 -15.58 -2.66
CA SER A 200 7.51 -16.92 -3.25
C SER A 200 8.61 -17.77 -2.60
N ALA A 201 9.85 -17.29 -2.59
CA ALA A 201 10.97 -18.02 -2.00
C ALA A 201 10.86 -18.23 -0.47
N LYS A 202 10.25 -17.27 0.25
CA LYS A 202 10.06 -17.37 1.72
C LYS A 202 8.98 -18.38 2.09
N ALA A 203 7.87 -18.40 1.35
CA ALA A 203 6.80 -19.38 1.51
C ALA A 203 7.27 -20.78 1.11
N GLY A 204 8.04 -20.91 0.02
CA GLY A 204 8.62 -22.18 -0.41
C GLY A 204 9.61 -22.77 0.59
N PHE A 205 10.44 -21.95 1.25
CA PHE A 205 11.28 -22.40 2.37
C PHE A 205 10.46 -22.99 3.53
N VAL A 206 9.31 -22.39 3.86
CA VAL A 206 8.41 -22.92 4.89
C VAL A 206 7.74 -24.23 4.44
N ILE A 207 7.41 -24.38 3.16
CA ILE A 207 6.95 -25.66 2.60
C ILE A 207 8.05 -26.74 2.69
N ILE A 208 9.33 -26.40 2.49
CA ILE A 208 10.45 -27.33 2.71
C ILE A 208 10.48 -27.81 4.17
N LEU A 209 10.38 -26.90 5.14
CA LEU A 209 10.34 -27.27 6.56
C LEU A 209 9.14 -28.17 6.88
N MET A 210 7.95 -27.86 6.34
CA MET A 210 6.76 -28.71 6.48
C MET A 210 6.94 -30.09 5.82
N GLY A 211 7.61 -30.16 4.66
CA GLY A 211 7.88 -31.41 3.95
C GLY A 211 8.86 -32.31 4.71
N ILE A 212 9.93 -31.73 5.26
CA ILE A 212 10.89 -32.44 6.13
C ILE A 212 10.19 -32.93 7.41
N TYR A 213 9.41 -32.09 8.06
CA TYR A 213 8.63 -32.45 9.24
C TYR A 213 7.59 -33.55 8.94
N GLY A 214 6.90 -33.46 7.81
CA GLY A 214 5.95 -34.47 7.33
C GLY A 214 6.64 -35.81 7.06
N ALA A 215 7.73 -35.82 6.28
CA ALA A 215 8.52 -37.02 5.99
C ALA A 215 9.04 -37.72 7.24
N TYR A 216 9.39 -36.95 8.27
CA TYR A 216 9.78 -37.48 9.58
C TYR A 216 8.60 -38.14 10.31
N LEU A 217 7.44 -37.48 10.34
CA LEU A 217 6.24 -38.00 11.02
C LEU A 217 5.62 -39.23 10.36
N SER A 218 5.45 -39.21 9.03
CA SER A 218 4.78 -40.28 8.29
C SER A 218 5.72 -41.41 7.88
N GLY A 219 7.03 -41.23 8.08
CA GLY A 219 8.04 -41.95 7.33
C GLY A 219 8.06 -41.54 5.85
N ILE A 220 9.08 -42.00 5.14
CA ILE A 220 9.23 -41.81 3.70
C ILE A 220 8.51 -42.94 2.97
N TYR A 221 7.27 -42.69 2.55
CA TYR A 221 6.54 -43.58 1.65
C TYR A 221 6.89 -43.26 0.19
N LEU A 222 7.69 -44.13 -0.44
CA LEU A 222 7.51 -44.32 -1.89
C LEU A 222 6.21 -45.11 -2.10
N PRO A 223 5.29 -44.67 -2.96
CA PRO A 223 4.20 -45.53 -3.41
C PRO A 223 4.83 -46.75 -4.08
N SER A 224 4.56 -47.96 -3.58
CA SER A 224 5.17 -49.17 -4.10
C SER A 224 4.84 -49.32 -5.58
N ALA A 225 5.87 -49.25 -6.42
CA ALA A 225 5.73 -49.67 -7.81
C ALA A 225 5.49 -51.19 -7.78
N ASN A 226 4.23 -51.60 -7.91
CA ASN A 226 3.77 -52.99 -7.86
C ASN A 226 4.26 -53.85 -9.05
N SER A 227 5.46 -53.59 -9.58
CA SER A 227 5.97 -54.17 -10.83
C SER A 227 7.40 -54.71 -10.75
N VAL A 228 8.27 -54.25 -9.83
CA VAL A 228 9.59 -54.88 -9.61
C VAL A 228 10.01 -54.81 -8.14
N PHE A 229 9.73 -55.86 -7.38
CA PHE A 229 10.37 -56.10 -6.08
C PHE A 229 11.83 -56.53 -6.31
N ILE A 230 12.75 -55.57 -6.47
CA ILE A 230 14.13 -55.81 -6.11
C ILE A 230 14.19 -55.66 -4.60
N THR A 231 14.07 -56.78 -3.87
CA THR A 231 14.24 -56.81 -2.41
C THR A 231 15.69 -56.51 -2.07
N PHE A 232 16.02 -55.23 -1.93
CA PHE A 232 17.28 -54.82 -1.34
C PHE A 232 17.22 -55.12 0.16
N PRO A 233 18.33 -55.54 0.80
CA PRO A 233 18.36 -55.66 2.24
C PRO A 233 18.11 -54.28 2.87
N TYR A 234 17.36 -54.24 3.97
CA TYR A 234 16.90 -53.03 4.67
C TYR A 234 17.99 -51.95 4.88
N TYR A 235 19.24 -52.38 5.07
CA TYR A 235 20.42 -51.52 5.22
C TYR A 235 20.83 -50.72 3.97
N ILE A 236 20.37 -51.11 2.76
CA ILE A 236 20.68 -50.46 1.48
C ILE A 236 19.53 -49.55 1.03
N GLU A 237 18.27 -49.89 1.35
CA GLU A 237 17.10 -49.08 0.95
C GLU A 237 17.10 -47.70 1.62
N ILE A 238 17.32 -47.65 2.93
CA ILE A 238 17.35 -46.39 3.71
C ILE A 238 18.37 -45.38 3.16
N PRO A 239 19.67 -45.70 2.96
CA PRO A 239 20.62 -44.73 2.42
C PRO A 239 20.30 -44.30 0.98
N ILE A 240 19.78 -45.18 0.12
CA ILE A 240 19.35 -44.78 -1.23
C ILE A 240 18.18 -43.78 -1.15
N ILE A 241 17.17 -44.05 -0.32
CA ILE A 241 16.03 -43.15 -0.11
C ILE A 241 16.50 -41.80 0.42
N LEU A 242 17.42 -41.77 1.40
CA LEU A 242 18.01 -40.54 1.95
C LEU A 242 18.81 -39.75 0.89
N ILE A 243 19.59 -40.42 0.04
CA ILE A 243 20.33 -39.79 -1.06
C ILE A 243 19.35 -39.16 -2.07
N ILE A 244 18.27 -39.86 -2.42
CA ILE A 244 17.24 -39.34 -3.32
C ILE A 244 16.59 -38.10 -2.68
N TYR A 245 16.07 -38.20 -1.46
CA TYR A 245 15.40 -37.07 -0.79
C TYR A 245 16.33 -35.87 -0.59
N SER A 246 17.60 -36.10 -0.23
CA SER A 246 18.60 -35.05 -0.12
C SER A 246 18.88 -34.37 -1.46
N SER A 247 18.94 -35.15 -2.55
CA SER A 247 19.15 -34.62 -3.90
C SER A 247 17.96 -33.77 -4.36
N LEU A 248 16.72 -34.22 -4.14
CA LEU A 248 15.50 -33.46 -4.43
C LEU A 248 15.40 -32.18 -3.58
N LEU A 249 15.78 -32.26 -2.30
CA LEU A 249 15.87 -31.11 -1.39
C LEU A 249 16.87 -30.06 -1.89
N VAL A 250 18.08 -30.47 -2.28
CA VAL A 250 19.12 -29.57 -2.83
C VAL A 250 18.61 -28.89 -4.10
N ILE A 251 17.95 -29.63 -5.00
CA ILE A 251 17.34 -29.06 -6.21
C ILE A 251 16.31 -27.98 -5.87
N ALA A 252 15.44 -28.21 -4.88
CA ALA A 252 14.45 -27.23 -4.46
C ALA A 252 15.08 -25.99 -3.79
N ILE A 253 16.11 -26.17 -2.96
CA ILE A 253 16.87 -25.06 -2.37
C ILE A 253 17.56 -24.21 -3.44
N VAL A 254 18.14 -24.84 -4.47
CA VAL A 254 18.71 -24.14 -5.64
C VAL A 254 17.64 -23.35 -6.39
N GLY A 255 16.45 -23.93 -6.63
CA GLY A 255 15.33 -23.23 -7.24
C GLY A 255 14.89 -21.98 -6.45
N LEU A 256 14.69 -22.11 -5.14
CA LEU A 256 14.35 -20.99 -4.25
C LEU A 256 15.45 -19.91 -4.22
N SER A 257 16.71 -20.32 -4.29
CA SER A 257 17.88 -19.42 -4.31
C SER A 257 17.98 -18.62 -5.60
N ILE A 258 17.70 -19.25 -6.75
CA ILE A 258 17.60 -18.58 -8.05
C ILE A 258 16.45 -17.58 -8.04
N ASP A 259 15.28 -17.96 -7.53
CA ASP A 259 14.12 -17.06 -7.43
C ASP A 259 14.40 -15.82 -6.57
N ASN A 260 15.08 -16.00 -5.43
CA ASN A 260 15.45 -14.90 -4.55
C ASN A 260 16.50 -13.95 -5.17
N LYS A 261 17.34 -14.42 -6.11
CA LYS A 261 18.23 -13.56 -6.92
C LYS A 261 17.42 -12.76 -7.96
N LEU A 262 16.57 -13.45 -8.74
CA LEU A 262 15.72 -12.82 -9.78
C LEU A 262 14.71 -11.80 -9.22
N LYS A 263 14.38 -11.90 -7.93
CA LYS A 263 13.46 -11.03 -7.20
C LYS A 263 13.66 -9.54 -7.48
N ASN A 264 14.89 -9.04 -7.51
CA ASN A 264 15.15 -7.61 -7.68
C ASN A 264 14.89 -7.15 -9.12
N GLU A 265 15.26 -7.95 -10.12
CA GLU A 265 15.02 -7.68 -11.54
C GLU A 265 13.51 -7.68 -11.85
N ILE A 266 12.82 -8.74 -11.45
CA ILE A 266 11.37 -8.90 -11.67
C ILE A 266 10.57 -7.81 -10.95
N ARG A 267 11.06 -7.27 -9.82
CA ARG A 267 10.37 -6.21 -9.07
C ARG A 267 10.23 -4.92 -9.87
N ILE A 268 11.30 -4.50 -10.57
CA ILE A 268 11.38 -3.21 -11.28
C ILE A 268 10.73 -3.30 -12.67
N LYS A 269 10.82 -4.47 -13.32
CA LYS A 269 10.19 -4.71 -14.63
C LYS A 269 8.67 -4.44 -14.60
N GLN A 270 8.23 -3.60 -15.54
CA GLN A 270 6.82 -3.29 -15.83
C GLN A 270 6.33 -3.90 -17.15
N LYS A 271 7.23 -4.38 -17.99
CA LYS A 271 6.97 -5.22 -19.15
C LYS A 271 7.78 -6.50 -18.96
N PHE A 272 7.27 -7.62 -19.45
CA PHE A 272 7.90 -8.92 -19.32
C PHE A 272 7.99 -9.57 -20.69
N ASP A 273 9.11 -10.24 -20.93
CA ASP A 273 9.28 -11.04 -22.13
C ASP A 273 8.88 -12.49 -21.87
N LEU A 274 8.58 -13.25 -22.92
CA LEU A 274 8.28 -14.69 -22.82
C LEU A 274 9.39 -15.45 -22.07
N ARG A 275 10.66 -15.02 -22.23
CA ARG A 275 11.82 -15.57 -21.51
C ARG A 275 11.71 -15.41 -19.98
N ASP A 276 11.29 -14.25 -19.49
CA ASP A 276 11.14 -14.00 -18.04
C ASP A 276 10.10 -14.95 -17.43
N SER A 277 8.99 -15.14 -18.16
CA SER A 277 7.94 -16.08 -17.79
C SER A 277 8.43 -17.53 -17.80
N LEU A 278 8.99 -18.00 -18.91
CA LEU A 278 9.45 -19.39 -19.07
C LEU A 278 10.53 -19.75 -18.05
N MET A 279 11.50 -18.86 -17.81
CA MET A 279 12.54 -19.07 -16.79
C MET A 279 11.92 -19.19 -15.40
N THR A 280 10.99 -18.32 -15.04
CA THR A 280 10.31 -18.37 -13.73
C THR A 280 9.46 -19.63 -13.59
N VAL A 281 8.74 -20.06 -14.65
CA VAL A 281 7.99 -21.33 -14.67
C VAL A 281 8.93 -22.52 -14.46
N PHE A 282 10.06 -22.58 -15.17
CA PHE A 282 11.02 -23.68 -15.05
C PHE A 282 11.63 -23.76 -13.64
N VAL A 283 12.06 -22.63 -13.07
CA VAL A 283 12.54 -22.55 -11.68
C VAL A 283 11.44 -22.99 -10.70
N GLY A 284 10.17 -22.65 -10.97
CA GLY A 284 9.03 -23.11 -10.21
C GLY A 284 8.82 -24.62 -10.28
N VAL A 285 8.90 -25.23 -11.47
CA VAL A 285 8.82 -26.69 -11.67
C VAL A 285 9.95 -27.39 -10.91
N MET A 286 11.19 -26.93 -11.05
CA MET A 286 12.33 -27.48 -10.30
C MET A 286 12.14 -27.37 -8.78
N GLY A 287 11.59 -26.25 -8.29
CA GLY A 287 11.23 -26.08 -6.89
C GLY A 287 10.06 -26.97 -6.42
N MET A 288 9.15 -27.38 -7.32
CA MET A 288 8.01 -28.23 -6.95
C MET A 288 8.39 -29.71 -6.73
N ILE A 289 9.56 -30.13 -7.22
CA ILE A 289 10.07 -31.51 -7.09
C ILE A 289 10.12 -31.98 -5.62
N PHE A 290 10.40 -31.08 -4.67
CA PHE A 290 10.38 -31.38 -3.25
C PHE A 290 9.14 -30.76 -2.58
N PHE A 291 8.16 -31.61 -2.22
CA PHE A 291 6.93 -31.23 -1.51
C PHE A 291 6.17 -30.02 -2.08
N ALA A 292 6.23 -29.81 -3.41
CA ALA A 292 5.63 -28.64 -4.08
C ALA A 292 6.14 -27.27 -3.59
N ALA A 293 7.33 -27.18 -2.99
CA ALA A 293 7.89 -25.92 -2.44
C ALA A 293 7.95 -24.76 -3.46
N GLY A 294 8.14 -25.09 -4.75
CA GLY A 294 8.15 -24.14 -5.86
C GLY A 294 6.77 -23.61 -6.29
N ILE A 295 5.65 -24.02 -5.68
CA ILE A 295 4.29 -23.70 -6.18
C ILE A 295 4.03 -22.19 -6.35
N PHE A 296 4.53 -21.36 -5.42
CA PHE A 296 4.39 -19.89 -5.51
C PHE A 296 5.30 -19.27 -6.58
N ILE A 297 6.43 -19.91 -6.90
CA ILE A 297 7.31 -19.50 -8.00
C ILE A 297 6.65 -19.88 -9.34
N PHE A 298 6.09 -21.09 -9.43
CA PHE A 298 5.34 -21.53 -10.60
C PHE A 298 4.14 -20.61 -10.88
N LEU A 299 3.34 -20.29 -9.86
CA LEU A 299 2.22 -19.34 -9.97
C LEU A 299 2.70 -17.93 -10.37
N LYS A 300 3.87 -17.48 -9.88
CA LYS A 300 4.50 -16.24 -10.34
C LYS A 300 4.85 -16.30 -11.83
N GLY A 301 5.44 -17.40 -12.30
CA GLY A 301 5.76 -17.61 -13.70
C GLY A 301 4.52 -17.61 -14.61
N VAL A 302 3.45 -18.28 -14.19
CA VAL A 302 2.15 -18.27 -14.90
C VAL A 302 1.54 -16.86 -14.92
N LEU A 303 1.64 -16.09 -13.84
CA LEU A 303 1.18 -14.71 -13.83
C LEU A 303 2.01 -13.81 -14.76
N LEU A 304 3.33 -14.02 -14.84
CA LEU A 304 4.19 -13.34 -15.80
C LEU A 304 3.81 -13.67 -17.25
N PHE A 305 3.38 -14.91 -17.54
CA PHE A 305 2.85 -15.28 -18.86
C PHE A 305 1.61 -14.47 -19.24
N PHE A 306 0.62 -14.38 -18.33
CA PHE A 306 -0.58 -13.58 -18.57
C PHE A 306 -0.27 -12.08 -18.68
N LEU A 307 0.73 -11.57 -17.95
CA LEU A 307 1.23 -10.19 -18.08
C LEU A 307 2.05 -9.96 -19.36
N TYR A 308 2.63 -10.99 -19.97
CA TYR A 308 3.25 -10.90 -21.30
C TYR A 308 2.17 -10.78 -22.39
N LEU A 309 1.10 -11.58 -22.31
CA LEU A 309 -0.02 -11.54 -23.27
C LEU A 309 -0.85 -10.25 -23.17
N ALA A 310 -1.02 -9.71 -21.97
CA ALA A 310 -1.81 -8.51 -21.74
C ALA A 310 -0.99 -7.23 -22.03
N LYS A 311 -1.48 -6.35 -22.90
CA LYS A 311 -0.78 -5.08 -23.21
C LYS A 311 -0.78 -4.14 -21.98
N PRO A 312 0.37 -3.52 -21.63
CA PRO A 312 0.49 -2.68 -20.45
C PRO A 312 -0.43 -1.46 -20.52
N SER A 313 -1.07 -1.15 -19.40
CA SER A 313 -1.87 0.06 -19.26
C SER A 313 -0.93 1.27 -19.12
N GLY A 314 -0.98 2.19 -20.09
CA GLY A 314 -0.12 3.38 -20.10
C GLY A 314 -0.34 4.35 -18.92
N LYS A 315 -1.32 4.09 -18.05
CA LYS A 315 -1.64 4.92 -16.88
C LYS A 315 -0.75 4.64 -15.67
N LEU A 316 -0.15 3.45 -15.54
CA LEU A 316 0.52 3.05 -14.29
C LEU A 316 1.87 3.74 -14.03
N LYS A 317 2.47 4.44 -15.02
CA LYS A 317 3.66 5.29 -14.81
C LYS A 317 3.50 6.28 -13.66
N LYS A 318 2.29 6.83 -13.44
CA LYS A 318 2.01 7.69 -12.28
C LYS A 318 1.97 6.90 -10.97
N LEU A 319 1.27 5.76 -10.91
CA LEU A 319 1.10 5.03 -9.65
C LEU A 319 2.43 4.46 -9.11
N VAL A 320 3.29 3.96 -10.01
CA VAL A 320 4.61 3.42 -9.60
C VAL A 320 5.56 4.53 -9.14
N SER A 321 5.55 5.71 -9.77
CA SER A 321 6.40 6.83 -9.32
C SER A 321 6.01 7.37 -7.93
N TYR A 322 4.73 7.29 -7.54
CA TYR A 322 4.30 7.53 -6.16
C TYR A 322 4.73 6.42 -5.18
N LEU A 323 4.88 5.17 -5.64
CA LEU A 323 5.33 4.03 -4.83
C LEU A 323 6.86 3.94 -4.67
N GLU A 324 7.62 4.55 -5.60
CA GLU A 324 9.09 4.57 -5.65
C GLU A 324 9.73 5.79 -5.00
N LYS A 325 8.98 6.87 -4.72
CA LYS A 325 9.43 7.90 -3.79
C LYS A 325 9.61 7.27 -2.39
N LYS A 326 10.83 6.79 -2.12
CA LYS A 326 11.35 6.68 -0.76
C LYS A 326 11.06 8.03 -0.08
N PRO A 327 10.46 8.07 1.12
CA PRO A 327 10.59 9.27 1.93
C PRO A 327 12.09 9.47 2.14
N SER A 328 12.62 10.56 1.61
CA SER A 328 13.98 11.00 1.92
C SER A 328 13.96 11.50 3.36
N PHE A 329 14.03 10.56 4.30
CA PHE A 329 14.58 10.84 5.62
C PHE A 329 16.02 11.26 5.39
N SER A 330 16.24 12.57 5.25
CA SER A 330 17.49 13.14 5.75
C SER A 330 17.61 12.67 7.20
N PRO A 331 18.77 12.20 7.66
CA PRO A 331 18.96 11.97 9.08
C PRO A 331 18.71 13.31 9.78
N GLN A 332 17.57 13.41 10.48
CA GLN A 332 17.43 14.44 11.50
C GLN A 332 18.42 14.06 12.58
N THR A 333 19.53 14.79 12.64
CA THR A 333 20.46 14.73 13.76
C THR A 333 19.63 14.82 15.03
N TYR A 334 19.61 13.74 15.81
CA TYR A 334 18.88 13.70 17.07
C TYR A 334 19.58 14.71 17.98
N ARG A 335 19.01 15.91 18.10
CA ARG A 335 19.55 16.94 18.97
C ARG A 335 19.23 16.50 20.38
N GLU A 336 20.22 15.86 21.01
CA GLU A 336 20.18 15.43 22.39
C GLU A 336 19.71 16.60 23.26
N PRO A 337 18.62 16.44 24.05
CA PRO A 337 18.12 17.54 24.86
C PRO A 337 19.14 17.85 25.94
N GLU A 338 19.63 19.10 25.95
CA GLU A 338 20.57 19.59 26.97
C GLU A 338 19.96 19.42 28.36
N LEU A 339 20.44 18.40 29.09
CA LEU A 339 20.00 18.15 30.45
C LEU A 339 20.51 19.26 31.36
N THR A 340 19.59 20.09 31.83
CA THR A 340 19.88 21.24 32.69
C THR A 340 20.63 20.81 33.96
N LYS A 341 21.95 21.01 33.99
CA LYS A 341 22.77 20.87 35.20
C LYS A 341 22.32 21.90 36.24
N LYS A 342 21.42 21.51 37.15
CA LYS A 342 21.15 22.24 38.38
C LYS A 342 22.00 21.65 39.51
N ILE A 343 22.83 22.51 40.08
CA ILE A 343 23.76 22.23 41.18
C ILE A 343 22.97 21.86 42.44
N MET A 344 23.33 20.76 43.10
CA MET A 344 23.17 20.59 44.55
C MET A 344 24.25 19.65 45.10
N ASP A 345 25.28 20.22 45.71
CA ASP A 345 26.16 19.49 46.62
C ASP A 345 25.42 19.12 47.90
N LYS A 346 25.46 17.84 48.31
CA LYS A 346 25.37 17.50 49.73
C LYS A 346 26.07 16.19 50.09
N LYS A 347 27.32 16.36 50.52
CA LYS A 347 28.19 15.42 51.25
C LYS A 347 27.43 14.47 52.21
N LYS A 348 27.78 13.17 52.18
CA LYS A 348 27.73 12.26 53.35
C LYS A 348 28.65 11.05 53.20
N GLU A 349 29.23 10.65 54.33
CA GLU A 349 30.23 9.58 54.52
C GLU A 349 29.58 8.18 54.71
N PRO A 350 30.34 7.07 54.65
CA PRO A 350 29.81 5.70 54.61
C PRO A 350 29.67 5.05 56.00
N PRO A 351 28.88 3.96 56.13
CA PRO A 351 28.94 3.07 57.29
C PRO A 351 29.19 1.57 56.96
N GLU A 352 30.19 0.99 57.63
CA GLU A 352 30.16 -0.37 58.20
C GLU A 352 29.17 -0.39 59.40
N SER A 353 28.66 -1.49 60.00
CA SER A 353 28.78 -2.95 59.88
C SER A 353 27.57 -3.66 60.57
N VAL A 354 27.32 -4.95 60.26
CA VAL A 354 26.89 -6.11 61.14
C VAL A 354 25.95 -5.82 62.37
N SER A 355 24.81 -6.51 62.68
CA SER A 355 24.43 -7.95 62.69
C SER A 355 22.90 -8.26 62.74
N LEU A 356 22.55 -9.55 62.60
CA LEU A 356 21.25 -10.29 62.80
C LEU A 356 20.72 -10.30 64.28
N PRO A 357 19.55 -10.93 64.68
CA PRO A 357 18.61 -11.87 63.98
C PRO A 357 17.05 -11.75 64.20
N ILE A 358 16.26 -12.29 63.24
CA ILE A 358 15.14 -13.31 63.25
C ILE A 358 14.41 -13.69 64.60
N PRO A 359 13.14 -14.21 64.69
CA PRO A 359 11.85 -14.09 63.93
C PRO A 359 10.60 -13.78 64.83
N VAL A 360 9.35 -13.81 64.30
CA VAL A 360 8.19 -14.69 64.70
C VAL A 360 6.93 -14.38 63.83
N ILE A 361 5.98 -15.34 63.73
CA ILE A 361 4.80 -15.43 62.81
C ILE A 361 3.47 -15.39 63.65
N PRO A 362 2.25 -15.79 63.20
CA PRO A 362 1.35 -15.41 62.07
C PRO A 362 -0.05 -14.87 62.55
N THR A 363 -1.10 -14.97 61.66
CA THR A 363 -2.56 -15.24 61.93
C THR A 363 -3.49 -14.08 62.38
N THR A 364 -4.77 -13.89 61.93
CA THR A 364 -5.62 -14.45 60.83
C THR A 364 -6.93 -13.64 60.57
N ARG A 365 -7.62 -13.92 59.43
CA ARG A 365 -9.12 -13.94 59.19
C ARG A 365 -9.95 -12.63 59.16
N GLU A 366 -10.72 -12.38 58.07
CA GLU A 366 -12.21 -12.54 57.87
C GLU A 366 -13.02 -11.25 58.19
N GLU A 367 -14.17 -10.87 57.61
CA GLU A 367 -14.88 -11.23 56.35
C GLU A 367 -16.03 -10.20 56.03
N VAL A 368 -16.52 -10.14 54.77
CA VAL A 368 -17.95 -10.01 54.35
C VAL A 368 -18.83 -8.71 54.53
N THR A 369 -19.33 -8.20 53.37
CA THR A 369 -20.60 -7.41 53.10
C THR A 369 -20.81 -5.96 53.63
N SER A 370 -21.73 -5.10 53.10
CA SER A 370 -22.73 -5.16 51.98
C SER A 370 -23.17 -3.76 51.43
N LEU A 371 -23.85 -3.79 50.27
CA LEU A 371 -24.78 -2.83 49.61
C LEU A 371 -25.23 -1.51 50.30
N LYS A 372 -25.36 -0.41 49.52
CA LYS A 372 -26.63 0.10 48.92
C LYS A 372 -26.53 1.46 48.16
N GLN A 373 -27.38 1.62 47.12
CA GLN A 373 -28.25 2.76 46.67
C GLN A 373 -27.85 4.24 47.03
N GLU A 374 -28.18 5.33 46.29
CA GLU A 374 -29.14 5.55 45.19
C GLU A 374 -28.85 6.86 44.37
N LYS A 375 -29.70 7.15 43.36
CA LYS A 375 -29.81 8.39 42.54
C LYS A 375 -30.92 9.31 43.15
N PRO A 376 -31.38 10.45 42.56
CA PRO A 376 -30.92 11.31 41.44
C PRO A 376 -31.03 12.86 41.75
N LEU A 377 -30.85 13.71 40.71
CA LEU A 377 -31.79 14.78 40.21
C LEU A 377 -31.11 16.10 39.79
N GLU A 378 -31.79 16.84 38.89
CA GLU A 378 -31.35 18.02 38.12
C GLU A 378 -31.67 19.36 38.81
N LYS A 379 -31.03 20.46 38.35
CA LYS A 379 -31.75 21.68 37.88
C LYS A 379 -30.86 22.69 37.15
N GLU A 380 -31.52 23.49 36.30
CA GLU A 380 -30.96 24.57 35.48
C GLU A 380 -30.78 25.88 36.28
N LEU A 381 -29.95 26.80 35.77
CA LEU A 381 -30.27 28.25 35.82
C LEU A 381 -29.59 29.01 34.67
N ASN A 382 -30.06 30.22 34.36
CA ASN A 382 -29.85 30.89 33.09
C ASN A 382 -29.84 32.44 33.24
N VAL A 383 -29.32 33.16 32.23
CA VAL A 383 -29.46 34.61 31.96
C VAL A 383 -28.66 35.62 32.82
N VAL A 384 -27.89 36.52 32.15
CA VAL A 384 -28.04 38.01 32.11
C VAL A 384 -26.92 38.65 31.23
N LYS A 385 -27.25 39.74 30.53
CA LYS A 385 -26.38 40.57 29.64
C LYS A 385 -25.90 41.82 30.41
N GLU A 386 -24.83 42.55 30.04
CA GLU A 386 -24.69 43.65 29.04
C GLU A 386 -23.28 44.31 29.31
N GLY A 387 -22.65 45.20 28.53
CA GLY A 387 -22.90 45.77 27.20
C GLY A 387 -22.17 47.12 26.96
N GLY A 388 -21.62 47.36 25.75
CA GLY A 388 -21.22 48.68 25.21
C GLY A 388 -19.70 48.99 25.06
N LYS A 389 -19.25 50.00 24.28
CA LYS A 389 -19.80 50.70 23.08
C LYS A 389 -18.73 51.68 22.47
N LEU A 390 -18.87 52.00 21.16
CA LEU A 390 -18.18 52.99 20.25
C LEU A 390 -17.30 52.33 19.14
N ARG A 391 -17.48 52.56 17.81
CA ARG A 391 -17.60 53.76 16.92
C ARG A 391 -16.23 54.40 16.57
N THR A 392 -15.85 54.73 15.30
CA THR A 392 -16.48 54.57 13.95
C THR A 392 -15.41 54.60 12.82
N GLU A 393 -15.84 54.39 11.56
CA GLU A 393 -15.27 54.94 10.30
C GLU A 393 -13.93 54.43 9.72
N ARG A 394 -14.03 53.55 8.71
CA ARG A 394 -13.60 53.82 7.32
C ARG A 394 -14.09 52.73 6.35
N ASP A 395 -15.32 52.87 5.88
CA ASP A 395 -15.71 52.29 4.59
C ASP A 395 -15.34 53.31 3.51
N ASP A 396 -14.33 52.99 2.68
CA ASP A 396 -14.14 53.53 1.32
C ASP A 396 -12.95 52.86 0.59
N ALA A 397 -12.95 51.52 0.52
CA ALA A 397 -11.99 50.76 -0.29
C ALA A 397 -12.46 49.36 -0.74
N LYS A 398 -13.72 48.96 -0.46
CA LYS A 398 -14.24 47.62 -0.80
C LYS A 398 -15.00 47.60 -2.13
N LYS A 399 -14.35 48.01 -3.22
CA LYS A 399 -14.84 47.62 -4.56
C LYS A 399 -14.41 46.17 -4.85
N GLU A 400 -15.42 45.35 -5.15
CA GLU A 400 -15.31 43.91 -5.19
C GLU A 400 -14.37 43.40 -6.31
N PHE A 401 -13.51 42.45 -5.98
CA PHE A 401 -13.21 41.35 -6.90
C PHE A 401 -13.76 40.06 -6.30
N LYS A 402 -15.06 39.84 -6.49
CA LYS A 402 -15.68 38.51 -6.30
C LYS A 402 -15.00 37.55 -7.27
N LEU A 403 -14.16 36.66 -6.75
CA LEU A 403 -13.73 35.45 -7.46
C LEU A 403 -14.98 34.66 -7.85
N LYS A 404 -15.42 34.82 -9.11
CA LYS A 404 -16.46 34.00 -9.73
C LYS A 404 -15.91 32.59 -9.99
N LEU A 405 -15.73 31.83 -8.91
CA LEU A 405 -15.63 30.38 -9.02
C LEU A 405 -17.01 29.89 -9.52
N HIS A 406 -17.09 29.49 -10.79
CA HIS A 406 -18.36 29.07 -11.40
C HIS A 406 -18.98 27.93 -10.58
N GLU A 407 -20.19 28.17 -10.05
CA GLU A 407 -20.82 27.23 -9.10
C GLU A 407 -21.19 25.87 -9.71
N SER A 408 -21.12 25.76 -11.04
CA SER A 408 -21.24 24.51 -11.80
C SER A 408 -20.05 23.55 -11.64
N LEU A 409 -18.90 24.02 -11.13
CA LEU A 409 -17.68 23.21 -11.00
C LEU A 409 -17.58 22.44 -9.67
N LEU A 410 -18.49 22.67 -8.72
CA LEU A 410 -18.52 21.97 -7.43
C LEU A 410 -19.71 20.98 -7.39
N PRO A 411 -19.46 19.65 -7.40
CA PRO A 411 -20.52 18.64 -7.46
C PRO A 411 -21.15 18.39 -6.08
N VAL A 412 -21.58 19.45 -5.39
CA VAL A 412 -22.03 19.39 -4.00
C VAL A 412 -23.35 20.15 -3.83
N LYS A 413 -24.39 19.43 -3.38
CA LYS A 413 -25.77 19.93 -3.31
C LYS A 413 -26.11 20.72 -2.06
N SER A 414 -25.32 20.63 -0.98
CA SER A 414 -25.61 21.31 0.29
C SER A 414 -24.90 22.67 0.39
N GLU A 415 -25.58 23.68 0.93
CA GLU A 415 -25.00 25.01 1.13
C GLU A 415 -23.92 25.05 2.23
N LYS A 416 -24.03 24.19 3.24
CA LYS A 416 -23.08 24.10 4.34
C LYS A 416 -21.72 23.58 3.84
N ASP A 417 -21.74 22.55 3.00
CA ASP A 417 -20.53 22.01 2.39
C ASP A 417 -19.94 22.99 1.36
N LYS A 418 -20.79 23.70 0.59
CA LYS A 418 -20.33 24.80 -0.28
C LYS A 418 -19.60 25.91 0.49
N LYS A 419 -20.04 26.25 1.71
CA LYS A 419 -19.33 27.19 2.59
C LYS A 419 -17.99 26.63 3.07
N LEU A 420 -17.95 25.40 3.58
CA LEU A 420 -16.69 24.75 3.99
C LEU A 420 -15.70 24.61 2.83
N ILE A 421 -16.18 24.27 1.63
CA ILE A 421 -15.35 24.17 0.42
C ILE A 421 -14.89 25.55 -0.07
N LYS A 422 -15.74 26.59 -0.02
CA LYS A 422 -15.29 27.98 -0.26
C LYS A 422 -14.24 28.42 0.77
N GLU A 423 -14.40 28.04 2.04
CA GLU A 423 -13.44 28.37 3.10
C GLU A 423 -12.10 27.64 2.90
N TYR A 424 -12.14 26.34 2.59
CA TYR A 424 -10.97 25.50 2.31
C TYR A 424 -10.24 25.97 1.05
N PHE A 425 -10.97 26.27 -0.03
CA PHE A 425 -10.38 26.89 -1.20
C PHE A 425 -9.92 28.32 -0.96
N SER A 426 -10.55 29.12 -0.11
CA SER A 426 -10.00 30.43 0.27
C SER A 426 -8.75 30.33 1.15
N LYS A 427 -8.57 29.24 1.90
CA LYS A 427 -7.34 28.92 2.63
C LYS A 427 -6.21 28.45 1.69
N ILE A 428 -6.54 27.77 0.59
CA ILE A 428 -5.57 27.34 -0.44
C ILE A 428 -5.26 28.48 -1.44
N PHE A 429 -6.25 29.28 -1.81
CA PHE A 429 -6.18 30.38 -2.77
C PHE A 429 -6.16 31.78 -2.12
N ALA A 430 -5.80 31.87 -0.84
CA ALA A 430 -5.22 33.09 -0.25
C ALA A 430 -3.72 33.13 -0.57
N LEU A 431 -3.32 32.99 -1.84
CA LEU A 431 -2.93 34.16 -2.65
C LEU A 431 -2.04 35.11 -1.85
N LEU A 432 -0.77 34.73 -1.69
CA LEU A 432 0.43 35.53 -1.36
C LEU A 432 0.17 36.80 -0.54
N SER A 433 0.76 36.86 0.67
CA SER A 433 0.74 38.05 1.52
C SER A 433 1.15 39.30 0.73
N LYS A 434 0.63 40.47 1.14
CA LYS A 434 0.86 41.73 0.41
C LYS A 434 2.36 42.01 0.22
N ASP A 435 3.16 41.68 1.24
CA ASP A 435 4.59 41.88 1.25
C ASP A 435 5.31 40.98 0.23
N LEU A 436 4.92 39.70 0.12
CA LEU A 436 5.46 38.79 -0.90
C LEU A 436 5.07 39.22 -2.32
N ARG A 437 3.87 39.78 -2.52
CA ARG A 437 3.49 40.35 -3.82
C ARG A 437 4.34 41.57 -4.18
N GLN A 438 4.67 42.41 -3.20
CA GLN A 438 5.53 43.57 -3.40
C GLN A 438 6.96 43.12 -3.76
N GLN A 439 7.54 42.17 -3.01
CA GLN A 439 8.84 41.59 -3.31
C GLN A 439 8.92 41.01 -4.75
N ILE A 440 7.88 40.31 -5.22
CA ILE A 440 7.80 39.80 -6.61
C ILE A 440 7.72 40.94 -7.65
N ILE A 441 7.11 42.09 -7.31
CA ILE A 441 7.07 43.26 -8.19
C ILE A 441 8.46 43.92 -8.26
N ASP A 442 9.14 44.04 -7.10
CA ASP A 442 10.44 44.71 -6.97
C ASP A 442 11.57 43.96 -7.69
N LEU A 443 11.42 42.66 -7.96
CA LEU A 443 12.36 41.82 -8.73
C LEU A 443 12.55 42.23 -10.21
N LYS A 444 11.69 43.10 -10.78
CA LYS A 444 11.77 43.56 -12.18
C LYS A 444 11.89 42.43 -13.24
N ILE A 445 11.29 41.28 -12.98
CA ILE A 445 11.23 40.10 -13.88
C ILE A 445 10.20 40.26 -15.00
N SER A 446 10.32 39.46 -16.06
CA SER A 446 9.38 39.49 -17.19
C SER A 446 7.99 38.97 -16.81
N LYS A 447 6.97 39.34 -17.60
CA LYS A 447 5.58 38.85 -17.41
C LYS A 447 5.47 37.32 -17.51
N LYS A 448 6.38 36.65 -18.24
CA LYS A 448 6.40 35.19 -18.39
C LYS A 448 6.97 34.51 -17.13
N GLU A 449 8.16 34.93 -16.70
CA GLU A 449 8.78 34.40 -15.48
C GLU A 449 7.91 34.64 -14.23
N LYS A 450 7.23 35.79 -14.18
CA LYS A 450 6.28 36.11 -13.10
C LYS A 450 5.11 35.13 -13.05
N ARG A 451 4.66 34.60 -14.18
CA ARG A 451 3.60 33.59 -14.24
C ARG A 451 4.10 32.23 -13.77
N GLU A 452 5.27 31.80 -14.27
CA GLU A 452 5.90 30.54 -13.87
C GLU A 452 6.16 30.53 -12.34
N LEU A 453 6.70 31.61 -11.79
CA LEU A 453 6.93 31.78 -10.35
C LEU A 453 5.64 31.76 -9.51
N LEU A 454 4.52 32.29 -10.03
CA LEU A 454 3.22 32.18 -9.37
C LEU A 454 2.64 30.76 -9.41
N GLU A 455 2.87 30.02 -10.50
CA GLU A 455 2.49 28.62 -10.64
C GLU A 455 3.33 27.72 -9.71
N GLU A 456 4.61 28.03 -9.49
CA GLU A 456 5.50 27.36 -8.52
C GLU A 456 5.06 27.61 -7.06
N LEU A 457 4.77 28.86 -6.69
CA LEU A 457 4.35 29.25 -5.33
C LEU A 457 2.97 28.70 -4.93
N ALA A 458 2.08 28.46 -5.89
CA ALA A 458 0.72 27.97 -5.64
C ALA A 458 0.65 26.59 -4.94
N PHE A 459 1.75 25.82 -4.94
CA PHE A 459 1.85 24.50 -4.31
C PHE A 459 2.67 24.48 -3.01
N LEU A 460 3.12 25.64 -2.52
CA LEU A 460 3.96 25.78 -1.32
C LEU A 460 3.16 26.31 -0.12
N SER A 461 3.58 25.91 1.10
CA SER A 461 3.06 26.49 2.35
C SER A 461 3.52 27.94 2.51
N GLU A 462 2.81 28.77 3.28
CA GLU A 462 3.18 30.18 3.49
C GLU A 462 4.63 30.35 4.00
N ALA A 463 5.07 29.50 4.93
CA ALA A 463 6.45 29.50 5.43
C ALA A 463 7.50 29.03 4.39
N ASP A 464 7.11 28.16 3.44
CA ASP A 464 7.98 27.80 2.31
C ASP A 464 7.95 28.88 1.21
N GLN A 465 6.82 29.58 1.00
CA GLN A 465 6.70 30.69 0.03
C GLN A 465 7.61 31.86 0.41
N VAL A 466 7.69 32.22 1.70
CA VAL A 466 8.63 33.24 2.21
C VAL A 466 10.07 32.85 1.87
N LYS A 467 10.51 31.65 2.27
CA LYS A 467 11.88 31.15 2.00
C LYS A 467 12.20 31.01 0.51
N TYR A 468 11.21 30.63 -0.30
CA TYR A 468 11.33 30.55 -1.76
C TYR A 468 11.57 31.94 -2.38
N ILE A 469 10.88 32.96 -1.89
CA ILE A 469 11.02 34.34 -2.40
C ILE A 469 12.30 34.98 -1.86
N GLU A 470 12.68 34.75 -0.59
CA GLU A 470 13.95 35.21 -0.02
C GLU A 470 15.16 34.68 -0.81
N SER A 471 15.23 33.36 -1.02
CA SER A 471 16.31 32.72 -1.79
C SER A 471 16.36 33.19 -3.25
N LEU A 472 15.21 33.48 -3.88
CA LEU A 472 15.17 34.11 -5.20
C LEU A 472 15.59 35.58 -5.18
N VAL A 473 15.19 36.37 -4.17
CA VAL A 473 15.59 37.77 -4.04
C VAL A 473 17.11 37.88 -3.88
N ASP A 474 17.72 36.99 -3.11
CA ASP A 474 19.17 36.91 -2.98
C ASP A 474 19.85 36.52 -4.30
N LEU A 475 19.31 35.52 -5.01
CA LEU A 475 19.82 35.09 -6.31
C LEU A 475 19.72 36.20 -7.38
N TYR A 476 18.60 36.93 -7.45
CA TYR A 476 18.40 38.06 -8.38
C TYR A 476 19.15 39.34 -8.00
N ARG A 477 19.54 39.52 -6.73
CA ARG A 477 20.36 40.67 -6.29
C ARG A 477 21.86 40.46 -6.52
N LYS A 478 22.34 39.22 -6.42
CA LYS A 478 23.78 38.90 -6.37
C LYS A 478 24.38 38.44 -7.71
N LEU A 479 23.57 37.97 -8.66
CA LEU A 479 24.06 37.36 -9.91
C LEU A 479 23.60 38.06 -11.20
N PRO A 480 24.39 37.98 -12.29
CA PRO A 480 23.97 38.41 -13.62
C PRO A 480 22.77 37.62 -14.16
N LYS A 481 21.84 38.30 -14.84
CA LYS A 481 20.60 37.70 -15.41
C LYS A 481 20.84 36.44 -16.26
N LYS A 482 21.94 36.40 -17.03
CA LYS A 482 22.30 35.25 -17.88
C LYS A 482 22.60 33.97 -17.08
N LEU A 483 23.17 34.09 -15.88
CA LEU A 483 23.47 32.94 -15.00
C LEU A 483 22.21 32.49 -14.24
N ILE A 484 21.38 33.43 -13.81
CA ILE A 484 20.09 33.16 -13.15
C ILE A 484 19.18 32.29 -14.01
N GLU A 485 19.05 32.60 -15.30
CA GLU A 485 18.25 31.82 -16.24
C GLU A 485 18.74 30.37 -16.41
N LYS A 486 20.05 30.14 -16.34
CA LYS A 486 20.64 28.79 -16.41
C LYS A 486 20.35 28.02 -15.12
N ILE A 487 20.68 28.61 -13.97
CA ILE A 487 20.48 27.99 -12.65
C ILE A 487 19.02 27.59 -12.40
N ARG A 488 18.05 28.41 -12.82
CA ARG A 488 16.60 28.09 -12.72
C ARG A 488 16.13 26.95 -13.62
N LYS A 489 16.87 26.60 -14.68
CA LYS A 489 16.51 25.53 -15.64
C LYS A 489 17.10 24.16 -15.27
N LEU A 490 17.96 24.09 -14.24
CA LEU A 490 18.62 22.85 -13.79
C LEU A 490 17.59 21.85 -13.20
N PRO A 491 17.46 20.63 -13.74
CA PRO A 491 16.36 19.73 -13.42
C PRO A 491 16.37 19.20 -11.98
N ASN A 492 17.56 19.14 -11.34
CA ASN A 492 17.74 18.64 -9.99
C ASN A 492 17.98 19.73 -8.92
N VAL A 493 18.10 21.01 -9.30
CA VAL A 493 18.30 22.11 -8.36
C VAL A 493 16.97 22.63 -7.84
N LYS A 494 16.66 22.30 -6.58
CA LYS A 494 15.52 22.90 -5.85
C LYS A 494 15.92 24.25 -5.24
N PRO A 495 14.96 25.15 -4.97
CA PRO A 495 15.20 26.46 -4.38
C PRO A 495 16.03 26.46 -3.09
N LYS A 496 15.89 25.42 -2.26
CA LYS A 496 16.68 25.21 -1.03
C LYS A 496 18.19 25.04 -1.25
N HIS A 497 18.63 24.99 -2.52
CA HIS A 497 20.04 24.94 -2.93
C HIS A 497 20.52 26.25 -3.57
N TYR A 498 19.62 27.20 -3.90
CA TYR A 498 20.02 28.49 -4.49
C TYR A 498 20.94 29.28 -3.56
N ASP A 499 20.66 29.30 -2.25
CA ASP A 499 21.51 30.01 -1.27
C ASP A 499 22.95 29.48 -1.28
N LYS A 500 23.12 28.15 -1.39
CA LYS A 500 24.44 27.50 -1.47
C LYS A 500 25.16 27.77 -2.79
N ILE A 501 24.42 27.75 -3.90
CA ILE A 501 24.96 28.08 -5.22
C ILE A 501 25.42 29.55 -5.24
N VAL A 502 24.63 30.46 -4.68
CA VAL A 502 24.97 31.88 -4.53
C VAL A 502 26.17 32.08 -3.60
N GLU A 503 26.27 31.34 -2.50
CA GLU A 503 27.42 31.38 -1.59
C GLU A 503 28.72 30.88 -2.25
N GLN A 504 28.66 29.83 -3.07
CA GLN A 504 29.80 29.33 -3.83
C GLN A 504 30.21 30.31 -4.94
N LEU A 505 29.26 30.81 -5.73
CA LEU A 505 29.51 31.78 -6.81
C LEU A 505 30.06 33.12 -6.29
N LYS A 506 29.79 33.49 -5.03
CA LYS A 506 30.26 34.76 -4.42
C LYS A 506 31.79 34.89 -4.38
N TYR A 507 32.51 33.77 -4.32
CA TYR A 507 33.98 33.74 -4.21
C TYR A 507 34.68 33.40 -5.53
N MET A 508 33.90 33.27 -6.62
CA MET A 508 34.38 32.93 -7.96
C MET A 508 34.41 34.16 -8.87
N ASP A 509 35.36 34.22 -9.79
CA ASP A 509 35.39 35.26 -10.83
C ASP A 509 34.31 35.04 -11.92
N SER A 510 34.17 35.96 -12.88
CA SER A 510 33.11 35.87 -13.89
C SER A 510 33.23 34.69 -14.85
N GLU A 511 34.43 34.14 -15.06
CA GLU A 511 34.66 32.99 -15.94
C GLU A 511 34.46 31.68 -15.16
N GLU A 512 34.96 31.62 -13.92
CA GLU A 512 34.69 30.54 -12.96
C GLU A 512 33.20 30.39 -12.67
N GLN A 513 32.45 31.49 -12.50
CA GLN A 513 31.00 31.44 -12.32
C GLN A 513 30.26 30.80 -13.50
N ILE A 514 30.75 31.00 -14.73
CA ILE A 514 30.18 30.40 -15.94
C ILE A 514 30.53 28.91 -16.01
N SER A 515 31.78 28.54 -15.77
CA SER A 515 32.24 27.15 -15.80
C SER A 515 31.58 26.30 -14.71
N PHE A 516 31.39 26.86 -13.50
CA PHE A 516 30.68 26.20 -12.41
C PHE A 516 29.21 25.94 -12.75
N VAL A 517 28.52 26.90 -13.38
CA VAL A 517 27.13 26.67 -13.83
C VAL A 517 27.05 25.66 -14.97
N GLN A 518 28.04 25.61 -15.89
CA GLN A 518 28.12 24.55 -16.90
C GLN A 518 28.38 23.17 -16.27
N PHE A 519 29.27 23.07 -15.29
CA PHE A 519 29.49 21.84 -14.53
C PHE A 519 28.20 21.34 -13.85
N LEU A 520 27.39 22.27 -13.31
CA LEU A 520 26.06 21.94 -12.78
C LEU A 520 25.05 21.56 -13.88
N GLU A 521 25.14 22.10 -15.09
CA GLU A 521 24.31 21.68 -16.25
C GLU A 521 24.67 20.26 -16.73
N GLU A 522 25.93 19.84 -16.65
CA GLU A 522 26.41 18.52 -17.09
C GLU A 522 26.18 17.40 -16.04
N ASN A 523 26.09 17.75 -14.76
CA ASN A 523 26.00 16.79 -13.64
C ASN A 523 24.65 16.81 -12.91
N ALA A 524 23.63 17.52 -13.44
CA ALA A 524 22.26 17.57 -12.93
C ALA A 524 21.29 16.70 -13.73
#